data_AF-A0A485LK44-F1
#
_entry.id   AF-A0A485LK44-F1
#
_cell.length_a   1.000
_cell.length_b   1.000
_cell.length_c   1.000
_cell.angle_alpha   90.00
_cell.angle_beta   90.00
_cell.angle_gamma   90.00
#
_symmetry.space_group_name_H-M   'P 1'
#
loop_
_entity.id
_entity.type
_entity.pdbx_description
1 polymer ?
#
loop_
_entity_poly.entity_id
_entity_poly.type
_entity_poly.pdbx_seq_one_letter_code
_entity_poly.pdbx_strand_id
1 'polypeptide(L)'
;MFRSSIGAFRAYSVRGPSARVFPQFSVYGSDALFQLSPIAPVYTNAGKYLKQKRGGAIMLSWCKATSSGYNYQEKHFFSLTPAEIGALLNTLDTVGAKKLTLVHSPNANAPQPTDAATKSFIVEFQAEQQKTVFEFSSDEARAAVALSLGELRVVKELLQYSVPRLLGFHSVLEGDITIDNEGAPVGGGGGNSYGAPRYNKPKPTSGGDWPF
;
A
#
# COMPACT_ATOMS: atom_id res chain seq x y z
N MET A 1 16.70 -37.56 -9.08
CA MET A 1 15.63 -36.55 -9.28
C MET A 1 15.29 -35.94 -7.93
N PHE A 2 15.76 -34.72 -7.63
CA PHE A 2 15.39 -33.99 -6.42
C PHE A 2 14.39 -32.89 -6.80
N ARG A 3 13.14 -33.02 -6.32
CA ARG A 3 12.14 -31.95 -6.42
C ARG A 3 12.30 -31.03 -5.22
N SER A 4 12.83 -29.83 -5.45
CA SER A 4 12.78 -28.73 -4.49
C SER A 4 11.37 -28.15 -4.49
N SER A 5 10.64 -28.34 -3.39
CA SER A 5 9.37 -27.68 -3.14
C SER A 5 9.63 -26.22 -2.75
N ILE A 6 9.28 -25.29 -3.63
CA ILE A 6 9.23 -23.86 -3.32
C ILE A 6 8.14 -23.67 -2.25
N GLY A 7 8.57 -23.42 -1.02
CA GLY A 7 7.68 -23.11 0.10
C GLY A 7 6.87 -21.85 -0.20
N ALA A 8 5.55 -21.95 -0.13
CA ALA A 8 4.66 -20.81 -0.22
C ALA A 8 5.00 -19.79 0.88
N PHE A 9 5.32 -18.56 0.48
CA PHE A 9 5.53 -17.46 1.41
C PHE A 9 4.23 -17.19 2.17
N ARG A 10 4.20 -17.58 3.44
CA ARG A 10 3.11 -17.28 4.37
C ARG A 10 3.31 -15.85 4.88
N ALA A 11 2.57 -14.90 4.31
CA ALA A 11 2.39 -13.60 4.92
C ALA A 11 1.55 -13.80 6.20
N TYR A 12 2.10 -13.43 7.36
CA TYR A 12 1.41 -13.52 8.63
C TYR A 12 0.52 -12.27 8.80
N SER A 13 -0.79 -12.49 8.87
CA SER A 13 -1.74 -11.48 9.38
C SER A 13 -1.69 -11.51 10.91
N VAL A 14 -1.64 -10.34 11.54
CA VAL A 14 -1.69 -10.19 13.00
C VAL A 14 -3.06 -10.60 13.57
N ARG A 15 -4.09 -10.72 12.72
CA ARG A 15 -5.45 -11.17 13.10
C ARG A 15 -5.73 -12.60 12.65
N GLY A 16 -5.22 -13.61 13.38
CA GLY A 16 -5.61 -15.02 13.26
C GLY A 16 -5.68 -15.59 11.82
N PRO A 17 -6.32 -16.75 11.59
CA PRO A 17 -6.69 -17.18 10.25
C PRO A 17 -7.90 -16.37 9.76
N SER A 18 -7.73 -15.06 9.60
CA SER A 18 -8.73 -14.24 8.91
C SER A 18 -8.76 -14.63 7.43
N ALA A 19 -9.96 -14.82 6.88
CA ALA A 19 -10.14 -15.11 5.46
C ALA A 19 -9.47 -14.01 4.62
N ARG A 20 -8.80 -14.40 3.53
CA ARG A 20 -8.26 -13.42 2.59
C ARG A 20 -9.42 -12.75 1.86
N VAL A 21 -9.45 -11.43 1.91
CA VAL A 21 -10.43 -10.60 1.19
C VAL A 21 -9.69 -9.83 0.11
N PHE A 22 -10.26 -9.77 -1.08
CA PHE A 22 -9.70 -9.09 -2.24
C PHE A 22 -10.64 -7.98 -2.68
N PRO A 23 -10.67 -6.84 -1.97
CA PRO A 23 -11.55 -5.73 -2.32
C PRO A 23 -11.08 -5.08 -3.62
N GLN A 24 -12.04 -4.64 -4.44
CA GLN A 24 -11.76 -4.01 -5.72
C GLN A 24 -12.79 -2.93 -6.02
N PHE A 25 -12.32 -1.76 -6.44
CA PHE A 25 -13.13 -0.72 -7.06
C PHE A 25 -12.94 -0.79 -8.58
N SER A 26 -14.02 -0.64 -9.36
CA SER A 26 -13.98 -0.74 -10.82
C SER A 26 -14.79 0.38 -11.48
N VAL A 27 -14.27 0.93 -12.57
CA VAL A 27 -14.91 1.93 -13.42
C VAL A 27 -14.98 1.40 -14.84
N TYR A 28 -16.19 1.34 -15.39
CA TYR A 28 -16.46 0.81 -16.72
C TYR A 28 -16.50 1.94 -17.74
N GLY A 29 -15.43 2.07 -18.54
CA GLY A 29 -15.35 3.02 -19.64
C GLY A 29 -15.71 2.40 -20.98
N SER A 30 -15.84 3.24 -22.01
CA SER A 30 -16.13 2.80 -23.39
C SER A 30 -14.93 2.11 -24.06
N ASP A 31 -13.71 2.54 -23.76
CA ASP A 31 -12.47 1.99 -24.33
C ASP A 31 -11.86 0.89 -23.44
N ALA A 32 -11.92 1.07 -22.13
CA ALA A 32 -11.36 0.14 -21.17
C ALA A 32 -12.13 0.12 -19.84
N LEU A 33 -11.92 -0.95 -19.09
CA LEU A 33 -12.26 -1.06 -17.67
C LEU A 33 -11.03 -0.69 -16.86
N PHE A 34 -11.20 0.19 -15.87
CA PHE A 34 -10.19 0.53 -14.89
C PHE A 34 -10.53 -0.10 -13.54
N GLN A 35 -9.54 -0.65 -12.85
CA GLN A 35 -9.73 -1.22 -11.53
C GLN A 35 -8.62 -0.81 -10.56
N LEU A 36 -8.98 -0.67 -9.29
CA LEU A 36 -8.11 -0.32 -8.18
C LEU A 36 -8.25 -1.37 -7.08
N SER A 37 -7.12 -1.91 -6.61
CA SER A 37 -7.08 -2.90 -5.53
C SER A 37 -5.88 -2.70 -4.61
N PRO A 38 -6.03 -2.82 -3.28
CA PRO A 38 -4.92 -2.67 -2.35
C PRO A 38 -4.06 -3.93 -2.26
N ILE A 39 -2.74 -3.73 -2.15
CA ILE A 39 -1.76 -4.76 -1.82
C ILE A 39 -1.23 -4.44 -0.41
N ALA A 40 -1.50 -5.34 0.52
CA ALA A 40 -1.07 -5.18 1.91
C ALA A 40 0.47 -5.21 2.05
N PRO A 41 1.03 -4.47 3.04
CA PRO A 41 2.43 -4.59 3.41
C PRO A 41 2.74 -6.01 3.90
N VAL A 42 4.01 -6.41 3.77
CA VAL A 42 4.50 -7.72 4.21
C VAL A 42 5.52 -7.52 5.32
N TYR A 43 5.35 -8.27 6.39
CA TYR A 43 6.24 -8.27 7.54
C TYR A 43 7.04 -9.57 7.62
N THR A 44 8.23 -9.47 8.19
CA THR A 44 9.08 -10.61 8.56
C THR A 44 9.28 -10.63 10.06
N ASN A 45 9.41 -11.83 10.62
CA ASN A 45 9.76 -11.98 12.02
C ASN A 45 11.23 -11.58 12.24
N ALA A 46 11.47 -10.75 13.26
CA ALA A 46 12.79 -10.30 13.70
C ALA A 46 13.00 -10.64 15.20
N GLY A 47 12.69 -11.87 15.57
CA GLY A 47 12.75 -12.38 16.94
C GLY A 47 11.54 -11.93 17.75
N LYS A 48 11.68 -10.83 18.51
CA LYS A 48 10.65 -10.35 19.44
C LYS A 48 9.63 -9.40 18.79
N TYR A 49 9.88 -8.94 17.57
CA TYR A 49 9.02 -8.00 16.87
C TYR A 49 8.88 -8.35 15.38
N LEU A 50 7.88 -7.76 14.73
CA LEU A 50 7.71 -7.83 13.29
C LEU A 50 8.36 -6.61 12.64
N LYS A 51 9.20 -6.84 11.63
CA LYS A 51 9.80 -5.79 10.81
C LYS A 51 9.14 -5.77 9.45
N GLN A 52 8.80 -4.59 8.93
CA GLN A 52 8.27 -4.47 7.57
C GLN A 52 9.36 -4.89 6.57
N LYS A 53 9.06 -5.94 5.79
CA LYS A 53 9.92 -6.44 4.71
C LYS A 53 9.62 -5.75 3.39
N ARG A 54 8.35 -5.47 3.11
CA ARG A 54 7.89 -4.77 1.90
C ARG A 54 6.71 -3.89 2.25
N GLY A 55 6.72 -2.64 1.78
CA GLY A 55 5.56 -1.75 1.91
C GLY A 55 4.35 -2.27 1.12
N GLY A 56 3.18 -1.76 1.47
CA GLY A 56 1.98 -1.92 0.65
C GLY A 56 2.02 -1.05 -0.59
N ALA A 57 1.14 -1.33 -1.53
CA ALA A 57 0.92 -0.54 -2.74
C ALA A 57 -0.56 -0.56 -3.14
N ILE A 58 -0.97 0.32 -4.05
CA ILE A 58 -2.24 0.19 -4.76
C ILE A 58 -1.95 -0.36 -6.14
N MET A 59 -2.57 -1.48 -6.50
CA MET A 59 -2.52 -2.03 -7.84
C MET A 59 -3.64 -1.41 -8.69
N LEU A 60 -3.24 -0.79 -9.78
CA LEU A 60 -4.11 -0.32 -10.84
C LEU A 60 -4.09 -1.34 -11.98
N SER A 61 -5.25 -1.57 -12.59
CA SER A 61 -5.32 -2.42 -13.77
C SER A 61 -6.29 -1.89 -14.82
N TRP A 62 -5.93 -2.07 -16.10
CA TRP A 62 -6.76 -1.75 -17.25
C TRP A 62 -7.03 -3.00 -18.07
N CYS A 63 -8.26 -3.14 -18.58
CA CYS A 63 -8.66 -4.19 -19.52
C CYS A 63 -9.37 -3.52 -20.70
N LYS A 64 -8.95 -3.77 -21.95
CA LYS A 64 -9.62 -3.18 -23.11
C LYS A 64 -11.04 -3.71 -23.27
N ALA A 65 -11.92 -2.84 -23.78
CA ALA A 65 -13.25 -3.21 -24.20
C ALA A 65 -13.19 -4.11 -25.44
N THR A 66 -14.20 -4.95 -25.57
CA THR A 66 -14.45 -5.87 -26.68
C THR A 66 -15.90 -5.71 -27.12
N SER A 67 -16.31 -6.34 -28.22
CA SER A 67 -17.69 -6.28 -28.68
C SER A 67 -18.72 -6.82 -27.67
N SER A 68 -18.31 -7.64 -26.70
CA SER A 68 -19.18 -8.30 -25.73
C SER A 68 -18.86 -8.00 -24.26
N GLY A 69 -18.02 -6.99 -23.97
CA GLY A 69 -17.60 -6.68 -22.60
C GLY A 69 -16.13 -6.27 -22.53
N TYR A 70 -15.36 -6.83 -21.60
CA TYR A 70 -13.95 -6.48 -21.39
C TYR A 70 -13.04 -7.71 -21.40
N ASN A 71 -11.84 -7.57 -21.97
CA ASN A 71 -10.88 -8.65 -22.03
C ASN A 71 -10.12 -8.79 -20.69
N TYR A 72 -10.68 -9.53 -19.75
CA TYR A 72 -10.05 -9.78 -18.44
C TYR A 72 -8.80 -10.68 -18.50
N GLN A 73 -8.56 -11.36 -19.63
CA GLN A 73 -7.36 -12.20 -19.81
C GLN A 73 -6.12 -11.34 -20.09
N GLU A 74 -6.32 -10.16 -20.66
CA GLU A 74 -5.25 -9.22 -21.00
C GLU A 74 -5.40 -7.96 -20.16
N LYS A 75 -4.82 -8.03 -18.95
CA LYS A 75 -4.77 -6.89 -18.04
C LYS A 75 -3.42 -6.21 -18.10
N HIS A 76 -3.44 -4.89 -18.18
CA HIS A 76 -2.25 -4.07 -17.99
C HIS A 76 -2.22 -3.57 -16.55
N PHE A 77 -1.07 -3.69 -15.89
CA PHE A 77 -0.91 -3.40 -14.46
C PHE A 77 0.08 -2.26 -14.24
N PHE A 78 -0.25 -1.39 -13.28
CA PHE A 78 0.62 -0.34 -12.75
C PHE A 78 0.45 -0.27 -11.23
N SER A 79 1.53 -0.24 -10.46
CA SER A 79 1.45 -0.16 -9.00
C SER A 79 1.78 1.24 -8.51
N LEU A 80 1.00 1.79 -7.60
CA LEU A 80 1.31 3.04 -6.92
C LEU A 80 1.89 2.77 -5.53
N THR A 81 3.07 3.32 -5.28
CA THR A 81 3.65 3.41 -3.94
C THR A 81 2.96 4.51 -3.12
N PRO A 82 3.05 4.50 -1.77
CA PRO A 82 2.48 5.55 -0.94
C PRO A 82 2.93 6.98 -1.31
N ALA A 83 4.19 7.14 -1.74
CA ALA A 83 4.71 8.44 -2.18
C ALA A 83 4.05 8.91 -3.48
N GLU A 84 3.87 8.01 -4.45
CA GLU A 84 3.19 8.29 -5.71
C GLU A 84 1.71 8.57 -5.53
N ILE A 85 1.06 7.92 -4.56
CA ILE A 85 -0.30 8.26 -4.15
C ILE A 85 -0.36 9.70 -3.65
N GLY A 86 0.62 10.15 -2.86
CA GLY A 86 0.72 11.55 -2.44
C GLY A 86 0.85 12.51 -3.61
N ALA A 87 1.72 12.20 -4.58
CA ALA A 87 1.88 13.01 -5.79
C ALA A 87 0.60 13.06 -6.65
N LEU A 88 -0.09 11.93 -6.77
CA LEU A 88 -1.36 11.83 -7.47
C LEU A 88 -2.44 12.68 -6.79
N LEU A 89 -2.64 12.51 -5.48
CA LEU A 89 -3.62 13.28 -4.73
C LEU A 89 -3.34 14.79 -4.84
N ASN A 90 -2.08 15.19 -4.66
CA ASN A 90 -1.68 16.59 -4.81
C ASN A 90 -2.02 17.14 -6.20
N THR A 91 -1.78 16.35 -7.27
CA THR A 91 -2.16 16.73 -8.63
C THR A 91 -3.68 16.87 -8.78
N LEU A 92 -4.44 15.92 -8.22
CA LEU A 92 -5.91 15.90 -8.29
C LEU A 92 -6.58 16.97 -7.41
N ASP A 93 -5.87 17.54 -6.45
CA ASP A 93 -6.35 18.64 -5.59
C ASP A 93 -5.93 20.02 -6.12
N THR A 94 -4.82 20.09 -6.86
CA THR A 94 -4.28 21.37 -7.35
C THR A 94 -5.13 21.90 -8.50
N VAL A 95 -5.81 23.02 -8.25
CA VAL A 95 -6.54 23.76 -9.28
C VAL A 95 -5.56 24.21 -10.36
N GLY A 96 -5.77 23.74 -11.60
CA GLY A 96 -4.94 24.07 -12.75
C GLY A 96 -3.79 23.11 -13.04
N ALA A 97 -3.55 22.09 -12.20
CA ALA A 97 -2.67 20.99 -12.57
C ALA A 97 -3.29 20.22 -13.74
N LYS A 98 -2.61 20.22 -14.88
CA LYS A 98 -3.17 19.63 -16.11
C LYS A 98 -2.84 18.16 -16.25
N LYS A 99 -1.67 17.73 -15.76
CA LYS A 99 -1.13 16.40 -16.05
C LYS A 99 -0.15 15.89 -14.99
N LEU A 100 -0.25 14.61 -14.67
CA LEU A 100 0.76 13.84 -13.96
C LEU A 100 1.19 12.66 -14.84
N THR A 101 2.46 12.31 -14.80
CA THR A 101 2.97 11.09 -15.46
C THR A 101 3.95 10.41 -14.51
N LEU A 102 3.65 9.15 -14.18
CA LEU A 102 4.49 8.28 -13.38
C LEU A 102 5.04 7.18 -14.29
N VAL A 103 6.33 6.88 -14.15
CA VAL A 103 7.05 5.98 -15.08
C VAL A 103 7.76 4.89 -14.28
N HIS A 104 7.45 3.64 -14.60
CA HIS A 104 7.99 2.44 -13.95
C HIS A 104 8.77 1.60 -14.95
N SER A 105 9.91 1.07 -14.52
CA SER A 105 10.69 0.07 -15.24
C SER A 105 10.72 -1.22 -14.40
N PRO A 106 9.88 -2.23 -14.72
CA PRO A 106 9.69 -3.42 -13.88
C PRO A 106 10.97 -4.21 -13.58
N ASN A 107 11.98 -4.08 -14.44
CA ASN A 107 13.26 -4.77 -14.35
C ASN A 107 14.45 -3.83 -14.07
N ALA A 108 14.22 -2.63 -13.53
CA ALA A 108 15.28 -1.62 -13.32
C ALA A 108 16.52 -2.15 -12.56
N ASN A 109 16.32 -3.09 -11.65
CA ASN A 109 17.38 -3.69 -10.83
C ASN A 109 17.72 -5.13 -11.24
N ALA A 110 17.23 -5.61 -12.38
CA ALA A 110 17.53 -6.95 -12.86
C ALA A 110 19.01 -7.01 -13.32
N PRO A 111 19.75 -8.08 -12.96
CA PRO A 111 21.17 -8.20 -13.28
C PRO A 111 21.46 -8.27 -14.79
N GLN A 112 20.46 -8.59 -15.60
CA GLN A 112 20.45 -8.40 -17.05
C GLN A 112 19.13 -7.72 -17.43
N PRO A 113 19.14 -6.42 -17.77
CA PRO A 113 17.96 -5.75 -18.29
C PRO A 113 17.76 -6.19 -19.74
N THR A 114 17.17 -7.37 -19.93
CA THR A 114 16.80 -7.89 -21.25
C THR A 114 15.57 -7.21 -21.82
N ASP A 115 14.86 -6.44 -20.99
CA ASP A 115 13.59 -5.84 -21.33
C ASP A 115 13.47 -4.45 -20.70
N ALA A 116 13.69 -3.42 -21.52
CA ALA A 116 13.58 -2.00 -21.15
C ALA A 116 12.12 -1.51 -21.12
N ALA A 117 11.15 -2.44 -21.17
CA ALA A 117 9.73 -2.15 -21.18
C ALA A 117 9.37 -1.16 -20.07
N THR A 118 8.99 0.03 -20.51
CA THR A 118 8.64 1.13 -19.63
C THR A 118 7.12 1.21 -19.57
N LYS A 119 6.59 1.31 -18.36
CA LYS A 119 5.17 1.49 -18.11
C LYS A 119 4.94 2.89 -17.60
N SER A 120 3.94 3.56 -18.13
CA SER A 120 3.56 4.91 -17.74
C SER A 120 2.11 4.92 -17.28
N PHE A 121 1.87 5.55 -16.14
CA PHE A 121 0.55 5.95 -15.70
C PHE A 121 0.41 7.45 -15.85
N ILE A 122 -0.55 7.85 -16.68
CA ILE A 122 -0.78 9.24 -17.06
C ILE A 122 -2.16 9.65 -16.55
N VAL A 123 -2.21 10.80 -15.90
CA VAL A 123 -3.46 11.40 -15.40
C VAL A 123 -3.59 12.78 -16.00
N GLU A 124 -4.71 13.05 -16.66
CA GLU A 124 -4.95 14.32 -17.34
C GLU A 124 -6.39 14.78 -17.13
N PHE A 125 -6.59 16.05 -16.76
CA PHE A 125 -7.92 16.63 -16.65
C PHE A 125 -8.34 17.25 -17.99
N GLN A 126 -9.48 16.78 -18.51
CA GLN A 126 -10.07 17.28 -19.75
C GLN A 126 -11.22 18.24 -19.42
N ALA A 127 -10.93 19.54 -19.49
CA ALA A 127 -11.87 20.60 -19.10
C ALA A 127 -13.16 20.61 -19.92
N GLU A 128 -13.07 20.35 -21.23
CA GLU A 128 -14.22 20.32 -22.14
C GLU A 128 -15.24 19.24 -21.75
N GLN A 129 -14.76 18.10 -21.26
CA GLN A 129 -15.61 16.96 -20.89
C GLN A 129 -15.88 16.91 -19.38
N GLN A 130 -15.24 17.78 -18.59
CA GLN A 130 -15.21 17.75 -17.12
C GLN A 130 -14.89 16.35 -16.56
N LYS A 131 -13.94 15.66 -17.20
CA LYS A 131 -13.50 14.32 -16.81
C LYS A 131 -12.01 14.28 -16.56
N THR A 132 -11.58 13.36 -15.70
CA THR A 132 -10.18 13.04 -15.50
C THR A 132 -9.87 11.71 -16.15
N VAL A 133 -8.93 11.70 -17.09
CA VAL A 133 -8.53 10.50 -17.81
C VAL A 133 -7.37 9.83 -17.09
N PHE A 134 -7.55 8.55 -16.78
CA PHE A 134 -6.52 7.66 -16.25
C PHE A 134 -6.08 6.74 -17.38
N GLU A 135 -4.83 6.92 -17.80
CA GLU A 135 -4.26 6.20 -18.93
C GLU A 135 -3.07 5.35 -18.48
N PHE A 136 -3.07 4.11 -18.96
CA PHE A 136 -1.90 3.26 -18.99
C PHE A 136 -1.27 3.32 -20.39
N SER A 137 0.06 3.44 -20.43
CA SER A 137 0.85 3.39 -21.66
C SER A 137 2.12 2.58 -21.48
N SER A 138 2.48 1.82 -22.49
CA SER A 138 3.71 1.04 -22.61
C SER A 138 4.02 0.85 -24.10
N ASP A 139 5.17 0.26 -24.40
CA ASP A 139 5.60 0.03 -25.80
C ASP A 139 4.62 -0.88 -26.57
N GLU A 140 3.93 -1.78 -25.88
CA GLU A 140 3.04 -2.78 -26.49
C GLU A 140 1.55 -2.42 -26.40
N ALA A 141 1.18 -1.61 -25.41
CA ALA A 141 -0.22 -1.39 -25.07
C ALA A 141 -0.50 -0.02 -24.49
N ARG A 142 -1.69 0.48 -24.86
CA ARG A 142 -2.29 1.70 -24.33
C ARG A 142 -3.75 1.43 -24.00
N ALA A 143 -4.22 1.92 -22.86
CA ALA A 143 -5.61 1.81 -22.43
C ALA A 143 -5.97 3.02 -21.56
N ALA A 144 -7.15 3.61 -21.77
CA ALA A 144 -7.56 4.80 -21.04
C ALA A 144 -9.00 4.70 -20.55
N VAL A 145 -9.26 5.29 -19.38
CA VAL A 145 -10.61 5.41 -18.82
C VAL A 145 -10.82 6.83 -18.35
N ALA A 146 -11.93 7.44 -18.77
CA ALA A 146 -12.34 8.77 -18.35
C ALA A 146 -13.27 8.66 -17.14
N LEU A 147 -12.81 9.14 -15.99
CA LEU A 147 -13.56 9.13 -14.74
C LEU A 147 -14.41 10.39 -14.62
N SER A 148 -15.66 10.20 -14.20
CA SER A 148 -16.52 11.28 -13.74
C SER A 148 -16.03 11.86 -12.40
N LEU A 149 -16.55 13.04 -12.03
CA LEU A 149 -16.23 13.66 -10.73
C LEU A 149 -16.60 12.77 -9.53
N GLY A 150 -17.71 12.03 -9.63
CA GLY A 150 -18.14 11.11 -8.57
C GLY A 150 -17.18 9.93 -8.40
N GLU A 151 -16.78 9.30 -9.50
CA GLU A 151 -15.81 8.20 -9.48
C GLU A 151 -14.44 8.68 -9.00
N LEU A 152 -14.00 9.85 -9.46
CA LEU A 152 -12.75 10.45 -9.03
C LEU A 152 -12.75 10.75 -7.53
N ARG A 153 -13.87 11.23 -6.98
CA ARG A 153 -14.03 11.46 -5.53
C ARG A 153 -13.83 10.17 -4.75
N VAL A 154 -14.46 9.06 -5.19
CA VAL A 154 -14.28 7.75 -4.53
C VAL A 154 -12.82 7.29 -4.60
N VAL A 155 -12.18 7.43 -5.76
CA VAL A 155 -10.75 7.09 -5.92
C VAL A 155 -9.89 7.89 -4.94
N LYS A 156 -10.07 9.21 -4.84
CA LYS A 156 -9.29 10.07 -3.92
C LYS A 156 -9.44 9.62 -2.47
N GLU A 157 -10.66 9.36 -2.02
CA GLU A 157 -10.94 8.90 -0.66
C GLU A 157 -10.30 7.54 -0.38
N LEU A 158 -10.44 6.58 -1.30
CA LEU A 158 -9.83 5.25 -1.15
C LEU A 158 -8.31 5.33 -1.08
N LEU A 159 -7.70 6.15 -1.94
CA LEU A 159 -6.26 6.37 -1.96
C LEU A 159 -5.78 7.01 -0.65
N GLN A 160 -6.42 8.09 -0.21
CA GLN A 160 -6.08 8.81 1.02
C GLN A 160 -6.22 7.92 2.25
N TYR A 161 -7.33 7.19 2.37
CA TYR A 161 -7.57 6.23 3.46
C TYR A 161 -6.54 5.09 3.49
N SER A 162 -6.02 4.71 2.33
CA SER A 162 -5.09 3.59 2.21
C SER A 162 -3.67 3.94 2.66
N VAL A 163 -3.19 5.17 2.48
CA VAL A 163 -1.79 5.56 2.77
C VAL A 163 -1.26 5.04 4.12
N PRO A 164 -1.89 5.32 5.28
CA PRO A 164 -1.38 4.83 6.58
C PRO A 164 -1.40 3.31 6.69
N ARG A 165 -2.31 2.62 5.99
CA ARG A 165 -2.39 1.16 5.96
C ARG A 165 -1.28 0.54 5.13
N LEU A 166 -0.98 1.12 3.98
CA LEU A 166 0.11 0.69 3.08
C LEU A 166 1.49 0.88 3.72
N LEU A 167 1.66 1.93 4.52
CA LEU A 167 2.87 2.20 5.31
C LEU A 167 2.98 1.36 6.59
N GLY A 168 1.93 0.62 6.95
CA GLY A 168 1.92 -0.19 8.17
C GLY A 168 1.65 0.58 9.46
N PHE A 169 1.38 1.88 9.39
CA PHE A 169 1.20 2.74 10.57
C PHE A 169 -0.06 2.36 11.36
N HIS A 170 -1.08 1.86 10.68
CA HIS A 170 -2.29 1.31 11.31
C HIS A 170 -1.98 0.23 12.37
N SER A 171 -0.90 -0.56 12.20
CA SER A 171 -0.53 -1.59 13.18
C SER A 171 -0.03 -1.01 14.51
N VAL A 172 0.39 0.25 14.51
CA VAL A 172 0.82 0.98 15.72
C VAL A 172 -0.30 1.90 16.23
N LEU A 173 -0.96 2.63 15.31
CA LEU A 173 -1.97 3.63 15.65
C LEU A 173 -3.31 3.02 16.08
N GLU A 174 -3.63 1.83 15.57
CA GLU A 174 -4.86 1.09 15.90
C GLU A 174 -4.56 -0.19 16.71
N GLY A 175 -3.29 -0.39 17.07
CA GLY A 175 -2.83 -1.53 17.89
C GLY A 175 -3.03 -1.28 19.38
N ASP A 176 -2.75 -2.32 20.18
CA ASP A 176 -2.84 -2.21 21.63
C ASP A 176 -1.83 -1.17 22.15
N ILE A 177 -2.27 -0.35 23.11
CA ILE A 177 -1.42 0.68 23.73
C ILE A 177 -0.24 -0.02 24.41
N THR A 178 0.97 0.28 23.94
CA THR A 178 2.19 -0.19 24.59
C THR A 178 2.45 0.69 25.81
N ILE A 179 2.20 0.17 27.00
CA ILE A 179 2.56 0.83 28.26
C ILE A 179 3.99 0.40 28.60
N ASP A 180 4.93 1.35 28.54
CA ASP A 180 6.28 1.12 29.03
C ASP A 180 6.25 1.12 30.56
N ASN A 181 6.30 -0.08 31.16
CA ASN A 181 6.51 -0.20 32.58
C ASN A 181 8.02 -0.12 32.84
N GLU A 182 8.57 1.10 32.84
CA GLU A 182 9.90 1.36 33.37
C GLU A 182 9.93 0.94 34.86
N GLY A 183 10.32 -0.32 35.12
CA GLY A 183 10.56 -0.82 36.47
C GLY A 183 9.98 -2.19 36.86
N ALA A 184 9.42 -2.98 35.93
CA ALA A 184 9.00 -4.35 36.30
C ALA A 184 10.19 -5.34 36.18
N PRO A 185 10.65 -5.98 37.27
CA PRO A 185 11.70 -6.98 37.20
C PRO A 185 11.18 -8.22 36.46
N VAL A 186 12.01 -8.78 35.59
CA VAL A 186 11.77 -10.10 34.98
C VAL A 186 11.88 -11.15 36.10
N GLY A 187 10.74 -11.72 36.49
CA GLY A 187 10.73 -12.84 37.42
C GLY A 187 9.33 -13.41 37.65
N GLY A 188 9.05 -14.57 37.04
CA GLY A 188 8.16 -15.60 37.56
C GLY A 188 6.65 -15.30 37.56
N GLY A 189 5.86 -16.25 37.06
CA GLY A 189 4.41 -16.11 37.03
C GLY A 189 3.72 -16.29 38.39
N GLY A 190 2.40 -16.06 38.37
CA GLY A 190 1.44 -16.59 39.34
C GLY A 190 1.02 -15.63 40.47
N GLY A 191 -0.27 -15.26 40.46
CA GLY A 191 -1.09 -15.19 41.68
C GLY A 191 -1.00 -13.96 42.60
N ASN A 192 -2.15 -13.31 42.76
CA ASN A 192 -2.71 -12.66 43.96
C ASN A 192 -1.86 -11.70 44.84
N SER A 193 -2.24 -10.40 44.74
CA SER A 193 -2.71 -9.49 45.80
C SER A 193 -2.00 -9.35 47.18
N TYR A 194 -1.86 -8.07 47.55
CA TYR A 194 -1.71 -7.42 48.88
C TYR A 194 -0.29 -7.04 49.35
N GLY A 195 -0.05 -5.73 49.49
CA GLY A 195 1.02 -5.15 50.32
C GLY A 195 1.60 -3.81 49.82
N ALA A 196 1.17 -2.70 50.41
CA ALA A 196 1.80 -1.37 50.25
C ALA A 196 2.87 -1.12 51.35
N PRO A 197 3.54 0.05 51.41
CA PRO A 197 4.55 0.57 50.50
C PRO A 197 5.91 0.80 51.22
N ARG A 198 7.05 0.84 50.51
CA ARG A 198 8.31 1.35 51.08
C ARG A 198 9.00 2.36 50.17
N TYR A 199 9.15 3.54 50.74
CA TYR A 199 9.84 4.72 50.20
C TYR A 199 11.35 4.52 50.31
N ASN A 200 12.07 4.65 49.19
CA ASN A 200 13.51 4.93 49.20
C ASN A 200 13.90 5.66 47.91
N LYS A 201 14.27 6.94 48.03
CA LYS A 201 14.99 7.71 46.99
C LYS A 201 16.48 7.56 47.26
N PRO A 202 17.30 7.24 46.25
CA PRO A 202 18.15 8.26 45.58
C PRO A 202 18.33 7.94 44.07
N LYS A 203 18.87 8.73 43.13
CA LYS A 203 19.36 10.11 42.88
C LYS A 203 19.38 10.22 41.34
N PRO A 204 19.11 11.37 40.68
CA PRO A 204 18.98 11.38 39.23
C PRO A 204 20.36 11.35 38.57
N THR A 205 20.60 10.35 37.73
CA THR A 205 21.66 10.43 36.71
C THR A 205 21.02 10.77 35.38
N SER A 206 21.51 11.89 34.87
CA SER A 206 21.17 12.64 33.68
C SER A 206 21.03 11.84 32.38
N GLY A 207 20.19 12.40 31.50
CA GLY A 207 20.58 12.69 30.13
C GLY A 207 20.27 11.56 29.16
N GLY A 208 19.16 11.74 28.44
CA GLY A 208 18.69 10.79 27.45
C GLY A 208 19.59 10.71 26.21
N ASP A 209 19.44 9.58 25.52
CA ASP A 209 19.77 9.45 24.12
C ASP A 209 18.53 8.93 23.39
N TRP A 210 17.90 9.85 22.65
CA TRP A 210 16.94 9.54 21.59
C TRP A 210 17.68 9.61 20.25
N PRO A 211 17.88 8.51 19.53
CA PRO A 211 18.42 8.56 18.18
C PRO A 211 17.28 8.48 17.17
N PHE A 212 17.04 9.58 16.46
CA PHE A 212 16.82 9.48 15.02
C PHE A 212 18.18 9.29 14.35
#